data_AF-A0A7X6TGQ1-F1
#
_entry.id   AF-A0A7X6TGQ1-F1
#
_cell.length_a   1.000
_cell.length_b   1.000
_cell.length_c   1.000
_cell.angle_alpha   90.00
_cell.angle_beta   90.00
_cell.angle_gamma   90.00
#
_symmetry.space_group_name_H-M   'P 1'
#
loop_
_entity.id
_entity.type
_entity.pdbx_description
1 polymer ?
#
loop_
_entity_poly.entity_id
_entity_poly.type
_entity_poly.pdbx_seq_one_letter_code
_entity_poly.pdbx_strand_id
1 'polypeptide(L)'
;LYAFADTVARPGCTLADAIENIDIGGPTLLRAAAKNCRDVSVIVDPADYDQVLAELSEHGNTRLTTRFRLARKVFALTAAYDAAISRYLETIAPATEVSLAEAGRDA
;
A
#
# COMPACT_ATOMS: atom_id res chain seq x y z
N LEU A 1 0.29 -5.18 -2.63
CA LEU A 1 0.58 -3.83 -3.17
C LEU A 1 1.38 -4.01 -4.44
N TYR A 2 1.16 -3.18 -5.46
CA TYR A 2 2.01 -3.21 -6.65
C TYR A 2 3.47 -2.99 -6.25
N ALA A 3 4.39 -3.65 -6.95
CA ALA A 3 5.80 -3.68 -6.55
C ALA A 3 6.54 -2.38 -6.97
N PHE A 4 6.18 -1.26 -6.34
CA PHE A 4 6.80 0.05 -6.60
C PHE A 4 8.32 -0.02 -6.49
N ALA A 5 8.84 -0.71 -5.48
CA ALA A 5 10.27 -0.94 -5.29
C ALA A 5 10.93 -1.63 -6.50
N ASP A 6 10.25 -2.59 -7.11
CA ASP A 6 10.74 -3.31 -8.29
C ASP A 6 10.71 -2.38 -9.52
N THR A 7 9.67 -1.55 -9.66
CA THR A 7 9.56 -0.56 -10.74
C THR A 7 10.70 0.44 -10.70
N VAL A 8 10.99 1.04 -9.54
CA VAL A 8 12.05 2.07 -9.42
C VAL A 8 13.46 1.48 -9.47
N ALA A 9 13.62 0.17 -9.23
CA ALA A 9 14.90 -0.52 -9.39
C ALA A 9 15.27 -0.80 -10.86
N ARG A 10 14.33 -0.66 -11.81
CA ARG A 10 14.61 -0.90 -13.24
C ARG A 10 15.55 0.18 -13.80
N PRO A 11 16.61 -0.20 -14.53
CA PRO A 11 17.46 0.77 -15.21
C PRO A 11 16.65 1.68 -16.14
N GLY A 12 16.88 2.99 -16.06
CA GLY A 12 16.20 3.98 -16.91
C GLY A 12 14.77 4.32 -16.49
N CYS A 13 14.30 3.88 -15.32
CA CYS A 13 13.00 4.29 -14.78
C CYS A 13 12.92 5.82 -14.62
N THR A 14 11.98 6.45 -15.31
CA THR A 14 11.75 7.89 -15.22
C THR A 14 10.87 8.25 -14.02
N LEU A 15 10.86 9.53 -13.63
CA LEU A 15 9.91 10.01 -12.62
C LEU A 15 8.45 9.76 -13.02
N ALA A 16 8.11 9.94 -14.30
CA ALA A 16 6.76 9.67 -14.81
C ALA A 16 6.39 8.20 -14.64
N ASP A 17 7.31 7.28 -14.99
CA ASP A 17 7.09 5.84 -14.79
C ASP A 17 6.88 5.52 -13.30
N ALA A 18 7.67 6.13 -12.42
CA ALA A 18 7.51 5.92 -10.98
C ALA A 18 6.16 6.42 -10.46
N ILE A 19 5.73 7.63 -10.86
CA ILE A 19 4.44 8.21 -10.45
C ILE A 19 3.26 7.33 -10.89
N GLU A 20 3.26 6.85 -12.12
CA GLU A 20 2.21 5.94 -12.65
C GLU A 20 2.14 4.61 -11.90
N ASN A 21 3.22 4.21 -11.22
CA ASN A 21 3.29 2.97 -10.45
C ASN A 21 3.01 3.15 -8.94
N ILE A 22 2.66 4.37 -8.50
CA ILE A 22 2.20 4.61 -7.13
C ILE A 22 0.74 4.14 -7.00
N ASP A 23 0.54 3.10 -6.21
CA ASP A 23 -0.77 2.52 -5.91
C ASP A 23 -1.45 3.32 -4.80
N ILE A 24 -2.57 3.97 -5.14
CA ILE A 24 -3.40 4.71 -4.18
C ILE A 24 -4.50 3.80 -3.60
N GLY A 25 -5.09 2.97 -4.45
CA GLY A 25 -6.25 2.15 -4.08
C GLY A 25 -5.91 1.04 -3.11
N GLY A 26 -4.80 0.32 -3.37
CA GLY A 26 -4.31 -0.78 -2.55
C GLY A 26 -4.08 -0.37 -1.09
N PRO A 27 -3.21 0.62 -0.80
CA PRO A 27 -2.99 1.09 0.57
C PRO A 27 -4.27 1.63 1.21
N THR A 28 -5.15 2.29 0.45
CA THR A 28 -6.44 2.78 0.95
C THR A 28 -7.33 1.64 1.47
N LEU A 29 -7.56 0.61 0.64
CA LEU A 29 -8.38 -0.55 1.01
C LEU A 29 -7.78 -1.32 2.18
N LEU A 30 -6.47 -1.55 2.14
CA LEU A 30 -5.75 -2.27 3.20
C LEU A 30 -5.85 -1.52 4.54
N ARG A 31 -5.55 -0.22 4.56
CA ARG A 31 -5.60 0.59 5.80
C ARG A 31 -7.03 0.71 6.34
N ALA A 32 -8.03 0.83 5.47
CA ALA A 32 -9.43 0.85 5.88
C ALA A 32 -9.83 -0.46 6.57
N ALA A 33 -9.49 -1.61 5.98
CA ALA A 33 -9.76 -2.92 6.56
C ALA A 33 -9.00 -3.15 7.87
N ALA A 34 -7.72 -2.79 7.93
CA ALA A 34 -6.88 -2.91 9.12
C ALA A 34 -7.37 -2.02 10.27
N LYS A 35 -7.79 -0.79 9.99
CA LYS A 35 -8.44 0.10 10.99
C LYS A 35 -9.66 -0.58 11.60
N ASN A 36 -10.47 -1.25 10.77
CA ASN A 36 -11.68 -1.93 11.22
C ASN A 36 -11.47 -3.40 11.60
N CYS A 37 -10.31 -3.76 12.15
CA CYS A 37 -9.97 -5.13 12.53
C CYS A 37 -10.86 -5.75 13.60
N ARG A 38 -11.74 -4.96 14.25
CA ARG A 38 -12.81 -5.49 15.09
C ARG A 38 -13.73 -6.42 14.28
N ASP A 39 -14.07 -6.03 13.06
CA ASP A 39 -15.12 -6.64 12.25
C ASP A 39 -14.60 -7.19 10.90
N VAL A 40 -13.43 -6.72 10.42
CA VAL A 40 -12.87 -7.08 9.11
C VAL A 40 -11.56 -7.85 9.26
N SER A 41 -11.45 -8.99 8.57
CA SER A 41 -10.18 -9.70 8.41
C SER A 41 -9.50 -9.25 7.12
N VAL A 42 -8.24 -8.86 7.18
CA VAL A 42 -7.44 -8.40 6.05
C VAL A 42 -6.16 -9.23 5.97
N ILE A 43 -5.79 -9.72 4.78
CA ILE A 43 -4.60 -10.55 4.60
C ILE A 43 -3.73 -9.92 3.52
N VAL A 44 -2.44 -9.78 3.81
CA VAL A 44 -1.44 -9.18 2.90
C VAL A 44 -0.29 -10.12 2.57
N ASP A 45 -0.29 -11.31 3.16
CA ASP A 45 0.77 -12.30 3.04
C ASP A 45 0.13 -13.69 2.94
N PRO A 46 0.36 -14.43 1.85
CA PRO A 46 -0.17 -15.78 1.66
C PRO A 46 0.16 -16.75 2.81
N ALA A 47 1.25 -16.54 3.55
CA ALA A 47 1.61 -17.38 4.70
C ALA A 47 0.57 -17.33 5.84
N ASP A 48 -0.34 -16.35 5.85
CA ASP A 48 -1.42 -16.27 6.84
C ASP A 48 -2.68 -17.06 6.46
N TYR A 49 -2.77 -17.59 5.22
CA TYR A 49 -3.99 -18.26 4.74
C TYR A 49 -4.35 -19.49 5.58
N ASP A 50 -3.38 -20.35 5.88
CA ASP A 50 -3.64 -21.59 6.62
C ASP A 50 -4.21 -21.32 8.01
N GLN A 51 -3.66 -20.32 8.73
CA GLN A 51 -4.18 -19.94 10.04
C GLN A 51 -5.61 -19.40 9.94
N VAL A 52 -5.88 -18.51 8.97
CA VAL A 52 -7.21 -17.92 8.80
C VAL A 52 -8.24 -18.98 8.43
N LEU A 53 -7.91 -19.86 7.48
CA LEU A 53 -8.77 -20.97 7.07
C LEU A 53 -9.07 -21.91 8.24
N ALA A 54 -8.07 -22.25 9.06
CA ALA A 54 -8.26 -23.07 10.24
C ALA A 54 -9.25 -22.43 11.22
N GLU A 55 -9.11 -21.14 11.53
CA GLU A 55 -10.04 -20.44 12.43
C GLU A 55 -11.47 -20.36 11.86
N LEU A 56 -11.60 -20.14 10.55
CA LEU A 56 -12.91 -20.14 9.88
C LEU A 56 -13.57 -21.53 9.96
N SER A 57 -12.80 -22.60 9.75
CA SER A 57 -13.31 -23.98 9.85
C SER A 57 -13.68 -24.37 11.29
N GLU A 58 -12.89 -23.97 12.29
CA GLU A 58 -13.10 -24.37 13.70
C GLU A 58 -14.18 -23.53 14.40
N HIS A 59 -14.31 -22.24 14.05
CA HIS A 59 -15.15 -21.29 14.80
C HIS A 59 -16.21 -20.60 13.96
N GLY A 60 -16.21 -20.79 12.64
CA GLY A 60 -17.09 -20.06 11.71
C GLY A 60 -16.69 -18.59 11.51
N ASN A 61 -15.65 -18.11 12.19
CA ASN A 61 -15.12 -16.74 12.04
C ASN A 61 -13.67 -16.67 12.54
N THR A 62 -12.94 -15.63 12.15
CA THR A 62 -11.61 -15.35 12.71
C THR A 62 -11.72 -14.84 14.15
N ARG A 63 -10.64 -14.98 14.90
CA ARG A 63 -10.52 -14.43 16.25
C ARG A 63 -10.03 -12.98 16.19
N LEU A 64 -10.43 -12.17 17.17
CA LEU A 64 -10.00 -10.76 17.26
C LEU A 64 -8.47 -10.63 17.37
N THR A 65 -7.82 -11.54 18.10
CA THR A 65 -6.36 -11.58 18.23
C THR A 65 -5.66 -11.75 16.89
N THR A 66 -6.22 -12.61 16.03
CA THR A 66 -5.73 -12.84 14.67
C THR A 66 -5.95 -11.64 13.78
N ARG A 67 -7.15 -11.05 13.79
CA ARG A 67 -7.42 -9.80 13.04
C ARG A 67 -6.50 -8.66 13.46
N PHE A 68 -6.21 -8.52 14.76
CA PHE A 68 -5.28 -7.51 15.26
C PHE A 68 -3.84 -7.76 14.79
N ARG A 69 -3.37 -9.03 14.81
CA ARG A 69 -2.07 -9.42 14.25
C ARG A 69 -1.97 -9.06 12.77
N LEU A 70 -2.99 -9.39 12.00
CA LEU A 70 -3.06 -9.11 10.57
C LEU A 70 -3.09 -7.60 10.27
N ALA A 71 -3.84 -6.82 11.05
CA ALA A 71 -3.86 -5.37 10.94
C ALA A 71 -2.48 -4.74 11.19
N ARG A 72 -1.71 -5.26 12.14
CA ARG A 72 -0.31 -4.83 12.35
C ARG A 72 0.56 -5.09 11.11
N LYS A 73 0.40 -6.25 10.47
CA LYS A 73 1.13 -6.57 9.21
C LYS A 73 0.76 -5.58 8.10
N VAL A 74 -0.52 -5.24 7.96
CA VAL A 74 -0.97 -4.24 7.00
C VAL A 74 -0.29 -2.89 7.23
N PHE A 75 -0.36 -2.35 8.45
CA PHE A 75 0.23 -1.03 8.72
C PHE A 75 1.74 -1.02 8.53
N ALA A 76 2.43 -2.11 8.89
CA ALA A 76 3.86 -2.25 8.62
C ALA A 76 4.16 -2.27 7.10
N LEU A 77 3.37 -3.01 6.33
CA LEU A 77 3.51 -3.08 4.87
C LEU A 77 3.29 -1.71 4.22
N THR A 78 2.22 -0.99 4.58
CA THR A 78 1.94 0.32 3.99
C THR A 78 2.96 1.37 4.41
N ALA A 79 3.47 1.30 5.64
CA ALA A 79 4.56 2.19 6.07
C ALA A 79 5.85 1.95 5.28
N ALA A 80 6.20 0.68 5.03
CA ALA A 80 7.34 0.34 4.19
C ALA A 80 7.16 0.80 2.74
N TYR A 81 5.94 0.70 2.21
CA TYR A 81 5.58 1.16 0.88
C TYR A 81 5.76 2.68 0.73
N ASP A 82 5.17 3.47 1.64
CA ASP A 82 5.29 4.93 1.63
C ASP A 82 6.74 5.38 1.84
N ALA A 83 7.51 4.67 2.68
CA ALA A 83 8.93 4.94 2.87
C ALA A 83 9.74 4.70 1.59
N ALA A 84 9.41 3.68 0.79
CA ALA A 84 10.07 3.44 -0.50
C ALA A 84 9.78 4.57 -1.51
N ILE A 85 8.53 5.06 -1.54
CA ILE A 85 8.14 6.22 -2.36
C ILE A 85 8.93 7.46 -1.95
N SER A 86 8.95 7.78 -0.65
CA SER A 86 9.69 8.94 -0.12
C SER A 86 11.16 8.89 -0.51
N ARG A 87 11.82 7.76 -0.27
CA ARG A 87 13.24 7.56 -0.61
C ARG A 87 13.51 7.74 -2.10
N TYR A 88 12.64 7.23 -2.97
CA TYR A 88 12.80 7.44 -4.41
C TYR A 88 12.69 8.92 -4.78
N LEU A 89 11.66 9.61 -4.29
CA LEU A 89 11.44 11.03 -4.59
C LEU A 89 12.58 11.92 -4.08
N GLU A 90 13.22 11.58 -2.96
CA GLU A 90 14.42 12.28 -2.46
C GLU A 90 15.62 12.21 -3.41
N THR A 91 15.70 11.19 -4.27
CA THR A 91 16.79 11.08 -5.28
C THR A 91 16.57 11.97 -6.49
N ILE A 92 15.35 12.49 -6.66
CA ILE A 92 14.98 13.32 -7.79
C ILE A 92 15.28 14.77 -7.41
N ALA A 93 16.23 15.39 -8.13
CA ALA A 93 16.49 16.80 -7.96
C ALA A 93 15.20 17.59 -8.25
N PRO A 94 14.79 18.53 -7.39
CA PRO A 94 13.64 19.38 -7.68
C PRO A 94 13.93 20.13 -8.99
N ALA A 95 13.07 19.96 -9.99
CA ALA A 95 13.09 20.81 -11.16
C ALA A 95 12.91 22.26 -10.66
N THR A 96 13.78 23.17 -11.09
CA THR A 96 13.79 24.56 -10.61
C THR A 96 12.53 25.34 -10.98
N GLU A 97 11.59 24.76 -11.73
CA GLU A 97 10.27 25.33 -11.99
C GLU A 97 9.18 24.26 -11.92
N VAL A 98 8.28 24.40 -10.93
CA VAL A 98 6.94 23.82 -11.03
C VAL A 98 6.06 24.91 -11.65
N SER A 99 5.95 24.92 -12.97
CA SER A 99 4.88 25.67 -13.64
C SER A 99 3.60 24.84 -13.60
N LEU A 100 2.77 25.10 -12.58
CA LEU A 100 1.35 24.74 -12.65
C LEU A 100 0.66 25.75 -13.57
N ALA A 101 0.89 25.64 -14.88
CA ALA A 101 0.07 26.35 -15.84
C ALA A 101 -1.36 25.80 -15.71
N GLU A 102 -2.28 26.70 -15.36
CA GLU A 102 -3.66 26.45 -14.97
C GLU A 102 -4.39 25.61 -16.02
N ALA A 103 -4.94 24.46 -15.61
CA ALA A 103 -5.97 23.79 -16.40
C ALA A 103 -7.26 24.64 -16.33
N GLY A 104 -7.35 25.58 -17.27
CA GLY A 104 -8.54 26.18 -17.84
C GLY A 104 -9.78 26.21 -16.96
N ARG A 105 -10.01 27.36 -16.32
CA ARG A 105 -11.34 27.97 -16.38
C ARG A 105 -11.60 28.27 -17.86
N ASP A 106 -12.68 27.72 -18.40
CA ASP A 106 -13.58 28.33 -19.40
C ASP A 106 -14.39 27.25 -20.14
N ALA A 107 -15.56 26.93 -19.60
CA ALA A 107 -16.85 26.80 -20.29
C ALA A 107 -17.94 26.37 -19.29
#